data_AF-A0A959I1H1-F1
#
_entry.id   AF-A0A959I1H1-F1
#
_cell.length_a   1.000
_cell.length_b   1.000
_cell.length_c   1.000
_cell.angle_alpha   90.00
_cell.angle_beta   90.00
_cell.angle_gamma   90.00
#
_symmetry.space_group_name_H-M   'P 1'
#
loop_
_entity.id
_entity.type
_entity.pdbx_description
1 polymer ?
#
loop_
_entity_poly.entity_id
_entity_poly.type
_entity_poly.pdbx_seq_one_letter_code
_entity_poly.pdbx_strand_id
1 'polypeptide(L)'
;MEEKKGNKKVDISHSQNVIQGSNINAGGNVHIGNVYNYYGKPPAEVNSDLEEIRNLISKNRVEKAIEGLSEMARAKGPDPLGEVQLLANRWEELQRQSRMGLVSYDQATTHRNQIVHSLLQAIKSLEKE
;
A
#
# COMPACT_ATOMS: atom_id res chain seq x y z
N MET A 1 43.23 -37.34 -24.22
CA MET A 1 41.87 -37.84 -23.94
C MET A 1 41.08 -36.67 -23.40
N GLU A 2 40.22 -36.08 -24.22
CA GLU A 2 39.42 -34.92 -23.86
C GLU A 2 38.02 -35.43 -23.49
N GLU A 3 37.68 -35.38 -22.20
CA GLU A 3 36.33 -35.71 -21.73
C GLU A 3 35.35 -34.70 -22.33
N LYS A 4 34.58 -35.15 -23.33
CA LYS A 4 33.40 -34.41 -23.80
C LYS A 4 32.39 -34.40 -22.65
N LYS A 5 32.33 -33.28 -21.93
CA LYS A 5 31.28 -32.98 -20.94
C LYS A 5 29.93 -33.17 -21.62
N GLY A 6 29.25 -34.27 -21.31
CA GLY A 6 27.92 -34.56 -21.82
C GLY A 6 26.98 -33.42 -21.47
N ASN A 7 26.37 -32.81 -22.48
CA ASN A 7 25.28 -31.86 -22.26
C ASN A 7 24.16 -32.64 -21.55
N LYS A 8 23.95 -32.37 -20.26
CA LYS A 8 22.80 -32.89 -19.52
C LYS A 8 21.55 -32.43 -20.26
N LYS A 9 20.83 -33.37 -20.86
CA LYS A 9 19.52 -33.12 -21.46
C LYS A 9 18.61 -32.62 -20.36
N VAL A 10 18.19 -31.36 -20.46
CA VAL A 10 17.18 -30.81 -19.56
C VAL A 10 15.83 -31.29 -20.08
N ASP A 11 15.13 -32.09 -19.28
CA ASP A 11 13.76 -32.50 -19.60
C ASP A 11 12.80 -31.48 -19.00
N ILE A 12 11.94 -30.89 -19.85
CA ILE A 12 10.99 -29.86 -19.44
C ILE A 12 9.61 -30.31 -19.89
N SER A 13 8.79 -30.72 -18.92
CA SER A 13 7.41 -31.14 -19.16
C SER A 13 6.43 -30.25 -18.40
N HIS A 14 5.22 -30.10 -18.93
CA HIS A 14 4.11 -29.36 -18.32
C HIS A 14 4.41 -27.89 -17.97
N SER A 15 5.31 -27.24 -18.71
CA SER A 15 5.69 -25.83 -18.50
C SER A 15 4.99 -24.91 -19.50
N GLN A 16 4.44 -23.79 -19.01
CA GLN A 16 3.74 -22.82 -19.86
C GLN A 16 4.69 -21.83 -20.55
N ASN A 17 5.77 -21.44 -19.87
CA ASN A 17 6.79 -20.54 -20.42
C ASN A 17 8.17 -20.98 -19.90
N VAL A 18 9.15 -21.11 -20.79
CA VAL A 18 10.49 -21.61 -20.46
C VAL A 18 11.53 -20.74 -21.15
N ILE A 19 12.53 -20.28 -20.40
CA ILE A 19 13.73 -19.64 -20.95
C ILE A 19 14.92 -20.55 -20.63
N GLN A 20 15.59 -21.07 -21.66
CA GLN A 20 16.76 -21.95 -21.53
C GLN A 20 17.96 -21.36 -22.28
N GLY A 21 19.13 -21.37 -21.65
CA GLY A 21 20.40 -20.96 -22.27
C GLY A 21 20.64 -19.45 -22.37
N SER A 22 19.75 -18.63 -21.78
CA SER A 22 19.86 -17.17 -21.81
C SER A 22 20.34 -16.59 -20.48
N ASN A 23 21.04 -15.47 -20.53
CA ASN A 23 21.34 -14.64 -19.37
C ASN A 23 20.19 -13.65 -19.13
N ILE A 24 19.61 -13.65 -17.92
CA ILE A 24 18.63 -12.66 -17.50
C ILE A 24 19.38 -11.63 -16.65
N ASN A 25 19.45 -10.39 -17.15
CA ASN A 25 19.99 -9.26 -16.39
C ASN A 25 18.84 -8.32 -16.01
N ALA A 26 18.68 -8.07 -14.71
CA ALA A 26 17.66 -7.18 -14.18
C ALA A 26 18.31 -6.07 -13.36
N GLY A 27 17.97 -4.82 -13.66
CA GLY A 27 18.50 -3.63 -12.96
C GLY A 27 17.89 -3.37 -11.58
N GLY A 28 17.27 -4.37 -10.95
CA GLY A 28 16.51 -4.24 -9.69
C GLY A 28 15.99 -5.60 -9.19
N ASN A 29 15.02 -5.57 -8.27
CA ASN A 29 14.44 -6.79 -7.69
C ASN A 29 13.67 -7.60 -8.75
N VAL A 30 13.96 -8.90 -8.83
CA VAL A 30 13.30 -9.84 -9.74
C VAL A 30 12.29 -10.68 -8.98
N HIS A 31 11.08 -10.80 -9.50
CA HIS A 31 10.10 -11.78 -9.05
C HIS A 31 10.01 -12.91 -10.07
N ILE A 32 10.21 -14.16 -9.63
CA ILE A 32 10.16 -15.36 -10.46
C ILE A 32 9.02 -16.25 -9.97
N GLY A 33 7.99 -16.44 -10.81
CA GLY A 33 6.77 -17.17 -10.47
C GLY A 33 5.56 -16.62 -11.23
N ASN A 34 4.36 -17.12 -10.91
CA ASN A 34 3.11 -16.58 -11.46
C ASN A 34 2.91 -15.15 -10.94
N VAL A 35 2.85 -14.18 -11.85
CA VAL A 35 2.41 -12.83 -11.52
C VAL A 35 0.88 -12.83 -11.54
N TYR A 36 0.27 -12.92 -10.37
CA TYR A 36 -1.14 -12.58 -10.24
C TYR A 36 -1.29 -11.06 -10.34
N ASN A 37 -1.59 -10.56 -11.55
CA ASN A 37 -2.10 -9.20 -11.70
C ASN A 37 -3.50 -9.17 -11.09
N TYR A 38 -3.60 -8.78 -9.82
CA TYR A 38 -4.88 -8.61 -9.13
C TYR A 38 -5.63 -7.39 -9.68
N TYR A 39 -6.26 -7.54 -10.84
CA TYR A 39 -7.45 -6.77 -11.19
C TYR A 39 -8.66 -7.51 -10.58
N GLY A 40 -8.89 -7.30 -9.28
CA GLY A 40 -9.93 -7.99 -8.52
C GLY A 40 -9.38 -8.64 -7.26
N LYS A 41 -10.01 -8.34 -6.13
CA LYS A 41 -9.61 -8.62 -4.74
C LYS A 41 -9.12 -10.08 -4.52
N PRO A 42 -7.91 -10.31 -3.96
CA PRO A 42 -7.47 -11.65 -3.54
C PRO A 42 -8.31 -12.18 -2.37
N PRO A 43 -8.42 -13.51 -2.19
CA PRO A 43 -9.06 -14.11 -1.03
C PRO A 43 -8.20 -13.87 0.21
N ALA A 44 -8.88 -13.51 1.30
CA ALA A 44 -8.32 -12.93 2.51
C ALA A 44 -7.27 -13.80 3.22
N GLU A 45 -6.08 -13.24 3.45
CA GLU A 45 -5.29 -13.46 4.66
C GLU A 45 -4.65 -12.12 5.11
N VAL A 46 -5.28 -11.54 6.15
CA VAL A 46 -4.72 -10.70 7.24
C VAL A 46 -3.98 -9.40 6.84
N ASN A 47 -4.62 -8.25 7.08
CA ASN A 47 -4.17 -6.84 6.90
C ASN A 47 -4.28 -6.19 5.50
N SER A 48 -5.11 -6.72 4.59
CA SER A 48 -5.28 -6.10 3.25
C SER A 48 -5.83 -4.68 3.30
N ASP A 49 -6.78 -4.41 4.20
CA ASP A 49 -7.55 -3.17 4.15
C ASP A 49 -6.76 -2.00 4.77
N LEU A 50 -5.98 -2.26 5.83
CA LEU A 50 -5.08 -1.26 6.42
C LEU A 50 -3.88 -0.95 5.51
N GLU A 51 -3.36 -1.96 4.80
CA GLU A 51 -2.35 -1.75 3.75
C GLU A 51 -2.91 -0.97 2.56
N GLU A 52 -4.17 -1.19 2.18
CA GLU A 52 -4.83 -0.37 1.17
C GLU A 52 -4.96 1.10 1.62
N ILE A 53 -5.31 1.33 2.88
CA ILE A 53 -5.36 2.69 3.45
C ILE A 53 -3.98 3.34 3.46
N ARG A 54 -2.91 2.63 3.83
CA ARG A 54 -1.52 3.14 3.72
C ARG A 54 -1.16 3.51 2.29
N ASN A 55 -1.55 2.67 1.33
CA ASN A 55 -1.34 2.94 -0.08
C ASN A 55 -2.11 4.20 -0.55
N LEU A 56 -3.34 4.41 -0.07
CA LEU A 56 -4.09 5.64 -0.34
C LEU A 56 -3.38 6.89 0.19
N ILE A 57 -2.82 6.81 1.40
CA ILE A 57 -2.01 7.89 2.00
C ILE A 57 -0.77 8.18 1.13
N SER A 58 -0.03 7.15 0.73
CA SER A 58 1.18 7.31 -0.11
C SER A 58 0.88 7.97 -1.47
N LYS A 59 -0.31 7.70 -2.02
CA LYS A 59 -0.82 8.29 -3.27
C LYS A 59 -1.50 9.64 -3.05
N ASN A 60 -1.35 10.23 -1.87
CA ASN A 60 -1.88 11.54 -1.53
C ASN A 60 -3.43 11.61 -1.49
N ARG A 61 -4.11 10.47 -1.41
CA ARG A 61 -5.58 10.33 -1.38
C ARG A 61 -6.07 10.26 0.07
N VAL A 62 -5.78 11.32 0.83
CA VAL A 62 -6.01 11.39 2.28
C VAL A 62 -7.49 11.27 2.65
N GLU A 63 -8.38 11.87 1.86
CA GLU A 63 -9.84 11.78 2.05
C GLU A 63 -10.34 10.32 2.02
N LYS A 64 -9.97 9.56 1.00
CA LYS A 64 -10.32 8.14 0.89
C LYS A 64 -9.68 7.28 1.97
N ALA A 65 -8.48 7.65 2.41
CA ALA A 65 -7.83 6.96 3.52
C ALA A 65 -8.61 7.16 4.82
N ILE A 66 -9.12 8.37 5.07
CA ILE A 66 -9.98 8.69 6.24
C ILE A 66 -11.31 7.92 6.16
N GLU A 67 -11.94 7.84 4.98
CA GLU A 67 -13.17 7.06 4.77
C GLU A 67 -12.95 5.59 5.12
N GLY A 68 -11.95 4.95 4.49
CA GLY A 68 -11.66 3.54 4.76
C GLY A 68 -11.26 3.27 6.21
N LEU A 69 -10.50 4.18 6.83
CA LEU A 69 -10.11 4.05 8.22
C LEU A 69 -11.32 4.20 9.17
N SER A 70 -12.30 5.04 8.82
CA SER A 70 -13.52 5.20 9.61
C SER A 70 -14.38 3.94 9.60
N GLU A 71 -14.47 3.27 8.45
CA GLU A 71 -15.17 1.99 8.33
C GLU A 71 -14.51 0.91 9.21
N MET A 72 -13.18 0.83 9.16
CA MET A 72 -12.40 -0.08 10.00
C MET A 72 -12.55 0.22 11.49
N ALA A 73 -12.47 1.50 11.86
CA ALA A 73 -12.58 1.94 13.25
C ALA A 73 -13.99 1.70 13.82
N ARG A 74 -15.04 1.84 13.01
CA ARG A 74 -16.43 1.53 13.41
C ARG A 74 -16.58 0.06 13.83
N ALA A 75 -15.85 -0.86 13.20
CA ALA A 75 -15.89 -2.28 13.57
C ALA A 75 -15.19 -2.57 14.91
N LYS A 76 -14.26 -1.72 15.35
CA LYS A 76 -13.49 -1.88 16.59
C LYS A 76 -14.16 -1.26 17.81
N GLY A 77 -14.81 -0.11 17.65
CA GLY A 77 -15.53 0.53 18.75
C GLY A 77 -15.64 2.06 18.64
N PRO A 78 -16.25 2.70 19.64
CA PRO A 78 -16.47 4.15 19.64
C PRO A 78 -15.17 4.95 19.78
N ASP A 79 -14.18 4.46 20.52
CA ASP A 79 -12.95 5.22 20.79
C ASP A 79 -12.07 5.37 19.53
N PRO A 80 -11.74 4.29 18.78
CA PRO A 80 -10.97 4.44 17.55
C PRO A 80 -11.73 5.24 16.50
N LEU A 81 -13.07 5.12 16.45
CA LEU A 81 -13.90 5.89 15.52
C LEU A 81 -13.84 7.39 15.83
N GLY A 82 -13.89 7.77 17.11
CA GLY A 82 -13.79 9.17 17.53
C GLY A 82 -12.45 9.81 17.14
N GLU A 83 -11.34 9.06 17.25
CA GLU A 83 -10.03 9.54 16.80
C GLU A 83 -10.01 9.82 15.29
N VAL A 84 -10.53 8.88 14.48
CA VAL A 84 -10.57 9.06 13.02
C VAL A 84 -11.48 10.22 12.61
N GLN A 85 -12.62 10.40 13.28
CA GLN A 85 -13.52 11.54 13.06
C GLN A 85 -12.85 12.88 13.35
N LEU A 86 -12.03 12.96 14.40
CA LEU A 86 -11.25 14.16 14.69
C LEU A 86 -10.25 14.47 13.57
N LEU A 87 -9.61 13.45 13.00
CA LEU A 87 -8.71 13.60 11.86
C LEU A 87 -9.45 14.03 10.59
N ALA A 88 -10.66 13.51 10.36
CA ALA A 88 -11.54 13.94 9.28
C ALA A 88 -11.85 15.44 9.37
N ASN A 89 -12.29 15.90 10.54
CA ASN A 89 -12.62 17.31 10.77
C ASN A 89 -11.40 18.22 10.55
N ARG A 90 -10.20 17.79 11.00
CA ARG A 90 -8.95 18.55 10.79
C ARG A 90 -8.58 18.64 9.31
N TRP A 91 -8.80 17.56 8.55
CA TRP A 91 -8.56 17.55 7.11
C TRP A 91 -9.49 18.51 6.37
N GLU A 92 -10.80 18.45 6.67
CA GLU A 92 -11.79 19.35 6.09
C GLU A 92 -11.48 20.82 6.38
N GLU A 93 -11.09 21.12 7.61
CA GLU A 93 -10.72 22.48 8.02
C GLU A 93 -9.49 22.98 7.25
N LEU A 94 -8.45 22.15 7.12
CA LEU A 94 -7.26 22.49 6.32
C LEU A 94 -7.64 22.75 4.86
N GLN A 95 -8.50 21.92 4.27
CA GLN A 95 -8.97 22.10 2.91
C GLN A 95 -9.76 23.41 2.75
N ARG A 96 -10.61 23.74 3.72
CA ARG A 96 -11.38 24.99 3.76
C ARG A 96 -10.45 26.20 3.84
N GLN A 97 -9.53 26.21 4.80
CA GLN A 97 -8.56 27.29 4.98
C GLN A 97 -7.69 27.50 3.74
N SER A 98 -7.26 26.41 3.09
CA SER A 98 -6.45 26.46 1.87
C SER A 98 -7.24 27.08 0.71
N ARG A 99 -8.52 26.69 0.52
CA ARG A 99 -9.39 27.28 -0.50
C ARG A 99 -9.69 28.76 -0.26
N MET A 100 -9.79 29.16 1.01
CA MET A 100 -10.01 30.56 1.39
C MET A 100 -8.73 31.41 1.34
N GLY A 101 -7.56 30.80 1.08
CA GLY A 101 -6.27 31.51 1.10
C GLY A 101 -5.84 31.96 2.50
N LEU A 102 -6.39 31.35 3.56
CA LEU A 102 -6.08 31.69 4.96
C LEU A 102 -4.79 31.03 5.46
N VAL A 103 -4.27 30.05 4.72
CA VAL A 103 -3.01 29.35 5.02
C VAL A 103 -2.10 29.39 3.80
N SER A 104 -0.81 29.60 4.03
CA SER A 104 0.19 29.51 2.97
C SER A 104 0.38 28.06 2.52
N TYR A 105 0.99 27.87 1.34
CA TYR A 105 1.33 26.53 0.84
C TYR A 105 2.22 25.74 1.83
N ASP A 106 3.21 26.40 2.43
CA ASP A 106 4.14 25.77 3.38
C ASP A 106 3.43 25.35 4.67
N GLN A 107 2.53 26.20 5.18
CA GLN A 107 1.69 25.89 6.33
C GLN A 107 0.74 24.72 6.02
N ALA A 108 0.10 24.75 4.85
CA ALA A 108 -0.81 23.70 4.44
C ALA A 108 -0.09 22.34 4.28
N THR A 109 1.12 22.36 3.72
CA THR A 109 1.98 21.18 3.60
C THR A 109 2.37 20.63 4.98
N THR A 110 2.73 21.51 5.91
CA THR A 110 3.08 21.12 7.28
C THR A 110 1.89 20.48 8.00
N HIS A 111 0.72 21.12 7.97
CA HIS A 111 -0.50 20.59 8.58
C HIS A 111 -0.93 19.26 7.96
N ARG A 112 -0.82 19.15 6.63
CA ARG A 112 -1.07 17.90 5.92
C ARG A 112 -0.18 16.77 6.43
N ASN A 113 1.13 17.01 6.53
CA ASN A 113 2.08 16.00 6.99
C ASN A 113 1.80 15.55 8.43
N GLN A 114 1.36 16.49 9.29
CA GLN A 114 0.92 16.17 10.65
C GLN A 114 -0.33 15.27 10.65
N ILE A 115 -1.35 15.60 9.84
CA ILE A 115 -2.56 14.78 9.70
C ILE A 115 -2.20 13.38 9.17
N VAL A 116 -1.35 13.30 8.14
CA VAL A 116 -0.87 12.04 7.58
C VAL A 116 -0.14 11.21 8.63
N HIS A 117 0.73 11.83 9.43
CA HIS A 117 1.41 11.14 10.51
C HIS A 117 0.43 10.58 11.54
N SER A 118 -0.56 11.38 11.98
CA SER A 118 -1.60 10.92 12.90
C SER A 118 -2.41 9.75 12.33
N LEU A 119 -2.76 9.79 11.04
CA LEU A 119 -3.47 8.68 10.39
C LEU A 119 -2.65 7.39 10.42
N LEU A 120 -1.35 7.47 10.14
CA LEU A 120 -0.47 6.30 10.21
C LEU A 120 -0.34 5.75 11.63
N GLN A 121 -0.36 6.61 12.66
CA GLN A 121 -0.40 6.17 14.05
C GLN A 121 -1.73 5.48 14.40
N ALA A 122 -2.86 6.05 13.97
CA ALA A 122 -4.18 5.45 14.18
C ALA A 122 -4.27 4.05 13.53
N ILE A 123 -3.75 3.90 12.31
CA ILE A 123 -3.63 2.60 11.63
C ILE A 123 -2.81 1.63 12.49
N LYS A 124 -1.65 2.06 13.00
CA LYS A 124 -0.78 1.21 13.83
C LYS A 124 -1.44 0.80 15.14
N SER A 125 -2.25 1.67 15.75
CA SER A 125 -3.04 1.34 16.94
C SER A 125 -4.09 0.27 16.62
N LEU A 126 -4.79 0.40 15.49
CA LEU A 126 -5.76 -0.58 15.02
C LEU A 126 -5.14 -1.94 14.66
N GLU A 127 -3.85 -2.01 14.32
CA GLU A 127 -3.17 -3.30 14.09
C GLU A 127 -2.79 -4.05 15.36
N LYS A 128 -2.62 -3.32 16.47
CA LYS A 128 -2.13 -3.89 17.74
C LYS A 128 -3.24 -4.45 18.62
N GLU A 129 -4.49 -4.10 18.33
CA GLU A 129 -5.70 -4.65 18.96
C GLU A 129 -6.22 -5.88 18.21
#